data_AF-A0A937T8C5-F1
#
_entry.id   AF-A0A937T8C5-F1
#
_cell.length_a   1.000
_cell.length_b   1.000
_cell.length_c   1.000
_cell.angle_alpha   90.00
_cell.angle_beta   90.00
_cell.angle_gamma   90.00
#
_symmetry.space_group_name_H-M   'P 1'
#
loop_
_entity.id
_entity.type
_entity.pdbx_description
1 polymer ?
#
loop_
_entity_poly.entity_id
_entity_poly.type
_entity_poly.pdbx_seq_one_letter_code
_entity_poly.pdbx_strand_id
1 'polypeptide(L)'
;MSQREELLERKRRAMKLMNGGVPWQEANERSGLNYSQSGIQRLYREWCERGDEASIDHRHGHPYKATAEVRDVVRERCEEDPDVRASQLVDEIEAEFGVELNPNYVTVLRRQLGLPVPRPGHPGKQREAEPASAIEPEQDFSP
;
A
#
# COMPACT_ATOMS: atom_id res chain seq x y z
N MET A 1 18.96 8.80 -3.19
CA MET A 1 18.44 7.97 -2.09
C MET A 1 17.06 8.50 -1.76
N SER A 2 16.03 7.80 -2.20
CA SER A 2 14.63 8.17 -1.90
C SER A 2 14.35 7.92 -0.41
N GLN A 3 13.44 8.68 0.22
CA GLN A 3 13.07 8.50 1.64
C GLN A 3 12.63 7.06 1.95
N ARG A 4 12.11 6.35 0.94
CA ARG A 4 11.77 4.92 0.99
C ARG A 4 13.01 4.04 1.19
N GLU A 5 14.05 4.25 0.38
CA GLU A 5 15.30 3.48 0.44
C GLU A 5 15.97 3.66 1.80
N GLU A 6 15.96 4.90 2.31
CA GLU A 6 16.50 5.21 3.63
C GLU A 6 15.74 4.49 4.75
N LEU A 7 14.40 4.47 4.69
CA LEU A 7 13.60 3.73 5.67
C LEU A 7 13.82 2.22 5.58
N LEU A 8 13.91 1.66 4.37
CA LEU A 8 14.20 0.25 4.15
C LEU A 8 15.56 -0.13 4.72
N GLU A 9 16.57 0.73 4.51
CA GLU A 9 17.91 0.52 5.03
C GLU A 9 17.94 0.58 6.56
N ARG A 10 17.21 1.53 7.17
CA ARG A 10 17.04 1.60 8.63
C ARG A 10 16.37 0.33 9.18
N LYS A 11 15.28 -0.13 8.55
CA LYS A 11 14.62 -1.41 8.88
C LYS A 11 15.60 -2.58 8.80
N ARG A 12 16.28 -2.73 7.67
CA ARG A 12 17.28 -3.78 7.45
C ARG A 12 18.38 -3.76 8.50
N ARG A 13 18.88 -2.57 8.84
CA ARG A 13 19.89 -2.39 9.88
C ARG A 13 19.38 -2.84 11.25
N ALA A 14 18.16 -2.49 11.62
CA ALA A 14 17.54 -2.94 12.86
C ALA A 14 17.44 -4.48 12.92
N MET A 15 16.99 -5.10 11.82
CA MET A 15 16.84 -6.55 11.75
C MET A 15 18.19 -7.27 11.86
N LYS A 16 19.23 -6.78 11.17
CA LYS A 16 20.59 -7.31 11.29
C LYS A 16 21.15 -7.19 12.71
N LEU A 17 20.88 -6.08 13.40
CA LEU A 17 21.28 -5.90 14.81
C LEU A 17 20.57 -6.91 15.71
N MET A 18 19.25 -7.06 15.57
CA MET A 18 18.48 -8.03 16.37
C MET A 18 18.91 -9.47 16.10
N ASN A 19 19.18 -9.82 14.84
CA ASN A 19 19.70 -11.13 14.47
C ASN A 19 21.11 -11.38 15.04
N GLY A 20 21.90 -10.32 15.24
CA GLY A 20 23.19 -10.36 15.92
C GLY A 20 23.10 -10.43 17.46
N GLY A 21 21.90 -10.57 18.03
CA GLY A 21 21.67 -10.68 19.47
C GLY A 21 21.50 -9.35 20.20
N VAL A 22 21.45 -8.21 19.48
CA VAL A 22 21.19 -6.90 20.09
C VAL A 22 19.73 -6.82 20.53
N PRO A 23 19.43 -6.37 21.75
CA PRO A 23 18.06 -6.21 22.22
C PRO A 23 17.29 -5.21 21.35
N TRP A 24 15.98 -5.41 21.22
CA TRP A 24 15.14 -4.64 20.30
C TRP A 24 15.20 -3.12 20.54
N GLN A 25 15.29 -2.66 21.79
CA GLN A 25 15.36 -1.23 22.14
C GLN A 25 16.60 -0.59 21.51
N GLU A 26 17.75 -1.21 21.72
CA GLU A 26 19.02 -0.73 21.23
C GLU A 26 19.11 -0.86 19.71
N ALA A 27 18.54 -1.92 19.12
CA ALA A 27 18.44 -2.04 17.67
C ALA A 27 17.56 -0.94 17.05
N ASN A 28 16.46 -0.57 17.69
CA ASN A 28 15.54 0.50 17.28
C ASN A 28 16.24 1.88 17.32
N GLU A 29 16.92 2.19 18.42
CA GLU A 29 17.69 3.43 18.58
C GLU A 29 18.85 3.52 17.58
N ARG A 30 19.67 2.48 17.46
CA ARG A 30 20.84 2.46 16.56
C ARG A 30 20.47 2.50 15.08
N SER A 31 19.25 2.10 14.73
CA SER A 31 18.71 2.18 13.37
C SER A 31 17.91 3.46 13.11
N GLY A 32 17.67 4.29 14.13
CA GLY A 32 16.83 5.48 14.01
C GLY A 32 15.37 5.16 13.70
N LEU A 33 14.92 3.96 14.08
CA LEU A 33 13.51 3.57 14.03
C LEU A 33 12.85 3.96 15.35
N ASN A 34 11.60 4.42 15.26
CA ASN A 34 10.77 4.77 16.43
C ASN A 34 9.62 3.78 16.57
N TYR A 35 9.91 2.48 16.44
CA TYR A 35 8.87 1.45 16.49
C TYR A 35 8.52 1.11 17.94
N SER A 36 7.26 0.75 18.20
CA SER A 36 6.90 0.12 19.46
C SER A 36 7.51 -1.28 19.56
N GLN A 37 7.60 -1.82 20.78
CA GLN A 37 8.06 -3.19 21.02
C GLN A 37 7.31 -4.21 20.15
N SER A 38 5.98 -4.14 20.13
CA SER A 38 5.15 -5.04 19.32
C SER A 38 5.39 -4.85 17.82
N GLY A 39 5.60 -3.62 17.36
CA GLY A 39 5.87 -3.30 15.96
C GLY A 39 7.21 -3.86 15.48
N ILE A 40 8.28 -3.66 16.25
CA ILE A 40 9.62 -4.13 15.87
C ILE A 40 9.76 -5.66 16.00
N GLN A 41 9.14 -6.27 17.01
CA GLN A 41 9.15 -7.73 17.15
C GLN A 41 8.35 -8.42 16.04
N ARG A 42 7.23 -7.82 15.61
CA ARG A 42 6.46 -8.33 14.47
C ARG A 42 7.26 -8.22 13.18
N LEU A 43 7.91 -7.08 12.94
CA LEU A 43 8.81 -6.88 11.80
C LEU A 43 9.96 -7.89 11.81
N TYR A 44 10.56 -8.15 12.98
CA TYR A 44 11.63 -9.13 13.12
C TYR A 44 11.17 -10.55 12.77
N ARG A 45 9.98 -10.96 13.24
CA ARG A 45 9.41 -12.26 12.88
C ARG A 45 9.16 -12.38 11.38
N GLU A 46 8.56 -11.36 10.77
CA GLU A 46 8.32 -11.32 9.32
C GLU A 46 9.67 -11.38 8.55
N TRP A 47 10.70 -10.68 9.01
CA TRP A 47 12.05 -10.70 8.42
C TRP A 47 12.76 -12.05 8.59
N CYS A 48 12.57 -12.77 9.68
CA CYS A 48 13.10 -14.13 9.81
C CYS A 48 12.45 -15.10 8.81
N GLU A 49 11.19 -14.87 8.42
CA GLU A 49 10.47 -15.74 7.48
C GLU A 49 10.77 -15.41 6.02
N ARG A 50 10.87 -14.12 5.67
CA ARG A 50 10.93 -13.63 4.27
C ARG A 50 12.18 -12.82 3.94
N GLY A 51 13.08 -12.62 4.90
CA GLY A 51 14.28 -11.81 4.74
C GLY A 51 13.97 -10.34 4.43
N ASP A 52 14.79 -9.73 3.60
CA ASP A 52 14.71 -8.29 3.29
C ASP A 52 13.36 -7.89 2.64
N GLU A 53 12.64 -8.82 2.03
CA GLU A 53 11.28 -8.58 1.49
C GLU A 53 10.27 -8.20 2.58
N ALA A 54 10.42 -8.69 3.82
CA ALA A 54 9.55 -8.29 4.93
C ALA A 54 9.69 -6.81 5.32
N SER A 55 10.80 -6.16 4.94
CA SER A 55 10.99 -4.73 5.20
C SER A 55 10.10 -3.88 4.27
N ILE A 56 9.65 -4.46 3.16
CA ILE A 56 8.68 -3.88 2.23
C ILE A 56 7.31 -3.94 2.91
N ASP A 57 6.86 -2.80 3.43
CA ASP A 57 5.59 -2.70 4.13
C ASP A 57 4.44 -2.71 3.12
N HIS A 58 3.76 -3.86 2.99
CA HIS A 58 2.57 -3.99 2.15
C HIS A 58 1.29 -3.42 2.80
N ARG A 59 1.36 -2.82 4.00
CA ARG A 59 0.15 -2.28 4.66
C ARG A 59 -0.34 -1.00 3.97
N HIS A 60 -1.62 -0.98 3.59
CA HIS A 60 -2.24 0.14 2.88
C HIS A 60 -2.30 1.42 3.75
N GLY A 61 -1.99 2.57 3.14
CA GLY A 61 -2.47 3.88 3.63
C GLY A 61 -1.63 4.64 4.65
N HIS A 62 -0.30 4.51 4.65
CA HIS A 62 0.53 5.36 5.52
C HIS A 62 1.12 6.59 4.82
N PRO A 63 1.10 7.79 5.45
CA PRO A 63 1.50 9.04 4.80
C PRO A 63 2.92 9.11 4.25
N TYR A 64 3.83 8.30 4.82
CA TYR A 64 5.20 8.19 4.33
C TYR A 64 5.29 7.54 2.93
N LYS A 65 4.24 6.86 2.46
CA LYS A 65 4.17 6.24 1.13
C LYS A 65 3.86 7.25 0.00
N ALA A 66 3.35 8.44 0.33
CA ALA A 66 3.24 9.54 -0.63
C ALA A 66 4.55 10.33 -0.68
N THR A 67 5.58 9.70 -1.27
CA THR A 67 6.86 10.34 -1.61
C THR A 67 6.62 11.54 -2.52
N ALA A 68 7.61 12.42 -2.68
CA ALA A 68 7.51 13.56 -3.59
C ALA A 68 7.11 13.11 -5.01
N GLU A 69 7.72 12.04 -5.50
CA GLU A 69 7.45 11.42 -6.81
C GLU A 69 5.98 11.00 -6.95
N VAL A 70 5.42 10.32 -5.94
CA VAL A 70 4.00 9.94 -5.93
C VAL A 70 3.08 11.16 -5.90
N ARG A 71 3.46 12.25 -5.22
CA ARG A 71 2.69 13.49 -5.21
C ARG A 71 2.74 14.21 -6.55
N ASP A 72 3.86 14.14 -7.24
CA ASP A 72 4.05 14.75 -8.55
C ASP A 72 3.23 14.02 -9.61
N VAL A 73 3.22 12.68 -9.61
CA VAL A 73 2.34 11.89 -10.49
C VAL A 73 0.86 12.16 -10.21
N VAL A 74 0.46 12.22 -8.93
CA VAL A 74 -0.93 12.57 -8.57
C VAL A 74 -1.29 13.97 -9.06
N ARG A 75 -0.35 14.92 -9.03
CA ARG A 75 -0.57 16.28 -9.52
C ARG A 75 -0.72 16.30 -11.04
N GLU A 76 0.25 15.75 -11.75
CA GLU A 76 0.25 15.70 -13.22
C GLU A 76 -1.03 15.04 -13.73
N ARG A 77 -1.39 13.89 -13.15
CA ARG A 77 -2.61 13.18 -13.53
C ARG A 77 -3.90 13.93 -13.22
N CYS A 78 -3.95 14.65 -12.09
CA CYS A 78 -5.11 15.48 -11.76
C CYS A 78 -5.16 16.79 -12.57
N GLU A 79 -4.04 17.27 -13.12
CA GLU A 79 -3.99 18.40 -14.05
C GLU A 79 -4.45 17.98 -15.45
N GLU A 80 -4.08 16.78 -15.90
CA GLU A 80 -4.56 16.19 -17.16
C GLU A 80 -6.06 15.81 -17.10
N ASP A 81 -6.48 15.15 -16.02
CA ASP A 81 -7.86 14.72 -15.80
C ASP A 81 -8.32 15.05 -14.36
N PRO A 82 -9.01 16.19 -14.18
CA PRO A 82 -9.53 16.62 -12.88
C PRO A 82 -10.52 15.64 -12.24
N ASP A 83 -11.21 14.80 -13.04
CA ASP A 83 -12.26 13.88 -12.60
C ASP A 83 -11.76 12.44 -12.40
N VAL A 84 -10.45 12.19 -12.57
CA VAL A 84 -9.84 10.87 -12.38
C VAL A 84 -10.21 10.28 -11.02
N ARG A 85 -10.60 9.00 -10.97
CA ARG A 85 -11.04 8.36 -9.73
C ARG A 85 -9.84 8.03 -8.83
N ALA A 86 -10.06 8.10 -7.52
CA ALA A 86 -9.02 7.74 -6.54
C ALA A 86 -8.56 6.28 -6.67
N SER A 87 -9.44 5.35 -7.07
CA SER A 87 -9.04 3.96 -7.32
C SER A 87 -8.09 3.84 -8.51
N GLN A 88 -8.34 4.58 -9.58
CA GLN A 88 -7.51 4.54 -10.79
C GLN A 88 -6.12 5.13 -10.52
N LEU A 89 -6.05 6.20 -9.73
CA LEU A 89 -4.78 6.72 -9.24
C LEU A 89 -4.02 5.70 -8.37
N VAL A 90 -4.71 4.88 -7.57
CA VAL A 90 -4.04 3.81 -6.80
C VAL A 90 -3.44 2.78 -7.74
N ASP A 91 -4.19 2.33 -8.74
CA ASP A 91 -3.71 1.33 -9.71
C ASP A 91 -2.51 1.85 -10.52
N GLU A 92 -2.55 3.12 -10.95
CA GLU A 92 -1.45 3.78 -11.65
C GLU A 92 -0.20 3.91 -10.75
N ILE A 93 -0.38 4.34 -9.49
CA ILE A 93 0.72 4.46 -8.51
C ILE A 93 1.30 3.08 -8.15
N GLU A 94 0.46 2.05 -8.07
CA GLU A 94 0.92 0.68 -7.84
C GLU A 94 1.71 0.15 -9.03
N ALA A 95 1.24 0.38 -10.26
CA ALA A 95 1.92 -0.06 -11.47
C ALA A 95 3.28 0.64 -11.66
N GLU A 96 3.36 1.93 -11.35
CA GLU A 96 4.57 2.74 -11.58
C GLU A 96 5.58 2.65 -10.43
N PHE A 97 5.12 2.66 -9.18
CA PHE A 97 5.99 2.70 -8.00
C PHE A 97 6.02 1.41 -7.18
N GLY A 98 5.13 0.44 -7.48
CA GLY A 98 4.92 -0.74 -6.65
C GLY A 98 4.35 -0.39 -5.27
N VAL A 99 3.65 0.74 -5.15
CA VAL A 99 3.14 1.26 -3.89
C VAL A 99 1.62 1.22 -3.88
N GLU A 100 1.08 0.27 -3.12
CA GLU A 100 -0.36 0.21 -2.91
C GLU A 100 -0.80 1.27 -1.87
N LEU A 101 -1.59 2.23 -2.33
CA LEU A 101 -2.18 3.28 -1.51
C LEU A 101 -3.67 3.01 -1.25
N ASN A 102 -4.20 3.49 -0.12
CA ASN A 102 -5.63 3.44 0.10
C ASN A 102 -6.33 4.54 -0.73
N PRO A 103 -7.41 4.24 -1.47
CA PRO A 103 -8.16 5.25 -2.23
C PRO A 103 -8.66 6.44 -1.38
N ASN A 104 -9.04 6.19 -0.12
CA ASN A 104 -9.40 7.27 0.82
C ASN A 104 -8.19 8.16 1.14
N TYR A 105 -6.99 7.57 1.23
CA TYR A 105 -5.77 8.33 1.46
C TYR A 105 -5.38 9.15 0.23
N VAL A 106 -5.55 8.63 -0.99
CA VAL A 106 -5.38 9.42 -2.23
C VAL A 106 -6.32 10.64 -2.25
N THR A 107 -7.55 10.47 -1.77
CA THR A 107 -8.50 11.59 -1.62
C THR A 107 -8.01 12.64 -0.62
N VAL A 108 -7.45 12.20 0.53
CA VAL A 108 -6.82 13.10 1.51
C VAL A 108 -5.60 13.80 0.90
N LEU A 109 -4.78 13.08 0.13
CA LEU A 109 -3.60 13.61 -0.54
C LEU A 109 -3.97 14.70 -1.55
N ARG A 110 -5.02 14.48 -2.35
CA ARG A 110 -5.56 15.51 -3.27
C ARG A 110 -5.99 16.76 -2.52
N ARG A 111 -6.69 16.62 -1.39
CA ARG A 111 -7.07 17.77 -0.55
C ARG A 111 -5.86 18.52 0.01
N GLN A 112 -4.83 17.81 0.45
CA GLN A 112 -3.60 18.43 0.94
C GLN A 112 -2.82 19.17 -0.15
N LEU A 113 -2.90 18.69 -1.39
CA LEU A 113 -2.27 19.30 -2.56
C LEU A 113 -3.12 20.41 -3.20
N GLY A 114 -4.33 20.67 -2.69
CA GLY A 114 -5.26 21.65 -3.27
C GLY A 114 -5.88 21.23 -4.60
N LEU A 115 -5.83 19.93 -4.93
CA LEU A 115 -6.32 19.38 -6.19
C LEU A 115 -7.84 19.14 -6.14
N PRO A 116 -8.53 19.21 -7.30
CA PRO A 116 -9.95 18.91 -7.38
C PRO A 116 -10.21 17.49 -6.91
N VAL A 117 -11.31 17.27 -6.19
CA VAL A 117 -11.71 15.95 -5.71
C VAL A 117 -13.07 15.63 -6.35
N PRO A 118 -13.18 14.59 -7.18
CA PRO A 118 -14.45 14.20 -7.76
C PRO A 118 -15.45 13.87 -6.65
N ARG A 119 -16.71 14.26 -6.85
CA ARG A 119 -17.76 14.10 -5.82
C ARG A 119 -17.87 12.61 -5.47
N PRO A 120 -18.02 12.27 -4.18
CA PRO A 120 -18.17 10.87 -3.77
C PRO A 120 -19.44 10.30 -4.39
N GLY A 121 -19.26 9.51 -5.45
CA GLY A 121 -20.29 8.60 -5.92
C GLY A 121 -20.48 7.55 -4.84
N HIS A 122 -21.70 7.45 -4.30
CA HIS A 122 -22.12 6.39 -3.39
C HIS A 122 -21.59 5.05 -3.93
N PRO A 123 -20.88 4.22 -3.14
CA PRO A 123 -20.35 2.95 -3.65
C PRO A 123 -21.53 2.08 -4.09
N GLY A 124 -21.78 2.06 -5.39
CA GLY A 124 -22.67 1.11 -6.02
C GLY A 124 -22.04 -0.25 -5.82
N LYS A 125 -22.70 -1.04 -4.97
CA LYS A 125 -22.53 -2.49 -4.81
C LYS A 125 -21.95 -3.09 -6.09
N GLN A 126 -20.71 -3.58 -6.03
CA GLN A 126 -20.09 -4.32 -7.13
C GLN A 126 -21.10 -5.38 -7.56
N ARG A 127 -21.65 -5.24 -8.77
CA ARG A 127 -22.28 -6.36 -9.44
C ARG A 127 -21.13 -7.32 -9.71
N GLU A 128 -21.11 -8.43 -8.99
CA GLU A 128 -20.51 -9.67 -9.46
C GLU A 128 -21.00 -9.87 -10.90
N ALA A 129 -20.12 -9.53 -11.84
CA ALA A 129 -20.22 -10.04 -13.19
C ALA A 129 -19.71 -11.48 -13.11
N GLU A 130 -20.56 -12.40 -12.64
CA GLU A 130 -20.41 -13.78 -13.04
C GLU A 130 -20.78 -13.86 -14.54
N PRO A 131 -19.87 -14.40 -15.37
CA PRO A 131 -20.06 -14.40 -16.81
C PRO A 131 -21.21 -15.30 -17.21
N ALA A 132 -21.95 -14.84 -18.21
CA ALA A 132 -22.91 -15.62 -18.97
C ALA A 132 -22.30 -16.95 -19.41
N SER A 133 -22.78 -18.05 -18.85
CA SER A 133 -22.82 -19.32 -19.57
C SER A 133 -24.28 -19.69 -19.80
N ALA A 134 -24.60 -19.73 -21.06
CA ALA A 134 -25.91 -19.90 -21.63
C ALA A 134 -26.33 -21.39 -21.58
N ILE A 135 -27.57 -21.62 -21.14
CA ILE A 135 -28.57 -22.53 -21.75
C ILE A 135 -28.31 -24.05 -21.59
N GLU A 136 -28.88 -24.70 -20.57
CA GLU A 136 -30.15 -25.50 -20.53
C GLU A 136 -29.96 -27.00 -20.90
N PRO A 137 -30.95 -27.92 -20.72
CA PRO A 137 -31.07 -28.83 -19.57
C PRO A 137 -31.21 -30.31 -20.05
N GLU A 138 -31.92 -31.15 -19.30
CA GLU A 138 -32.26 -32.57 -19.53
C GLU A 138 -31.32 -33.57 -18.87
N GLN A 139 -31.71 -34.04 -17.67
CA GLN A 139 -31.71 -35.47 -17.41
C GLN A 139 -33.05 -35.83 -16.75
N ASP A 140 -33.77 -36.63 -17.52
CA ASP A 140 -35.04 -37.28 -17.27
C ASP A 140 -34.96 -38.15 -16.01
N PHE A 141 -35.87 -37.96 -15.06
CA PHE A 141 -36.19 -38.95 -14.04
C PHE A 141 -37.70 -38.99 -13.87
N SER A 142 -38.31 -39.88 -14.65
CA SER A 142 -39.65 -40.40 -14.40
C SER A 142 -39.65 -41.39 -13.22
N PRO A 143 -40.79 -41.53 -12.52
CA PRO A 143 -40.92 -42.16 -11.19
C PRO A 143 -40.79 -43.68 -11.15
#